data_AF-A0A9Q4CXP3-F1
#
_entry.id   AF-A0A9Q4CXP3-F1
#
_cell.length_a   1.000
_cell.length_b   1.000
_cell.length_c   1.000
_cell.angle_alpha   90.00
_cell.angle_beta   90.00
_cell.angle_gamma   90.00
#
_symmetry.space_group_name_H-M   'P 1'
#
loop_
_entity.id
_entity.type
_entity.pdbx_description
1 polymer ?
#
loop_
_entity_poly.entity_id
_entity_poly.type
_entity_poly.pdbx_seq_one_letter_code
_entity_poly.pdbx_strand_id
1 'polypeptide(L)'
;MENGHLDEQRKFIDKWQMHILLSRRTVPDLHLPHTALWSKEALHSFCEDYRCLYIKPTDTWGGQAIARIQQVQGHWIVKSPSDEPILLSSVEEIWNVLNPRYQTKTIIQQCAPVASWMGRPLDIRALLQRDESDRWIWSGMLVRIGGENSVVSNVQVSFGNVQPPNQILPHILKSRALYPQVVEKIQTISYALCSKLDEIHFFEEVGIDYGVGGNGDLWLFEVNTNDALGGPSHELFAQLQDRRLYDEIEARWRSRQMNVARELWKDLFHSAEADNTSDASSLGDL
;
A
#
# COMPACT_ATOMS: atom_id res chain seq x y z
N MET A 1 -21.24 7.10 10.88
CA MET A 1 -19.80 6.88 10.56
C MET A 1 -19.64 5.41 10.29
N GLU A 2 -19.51 5.02 9.03
CA GLU A 2 -19.34 3.61 8.62
C GLU A 2 -18.10 3.01 9.29
N ASN A 3 -18.22 1.80 9.80
CA ASN A 3 -17.09 1.01 10.26
C ASN A 3 -16.33 0.53 9.01
N GLY A 4 -15.02 0.70 8.98
CA GLY A 4 -14.21 0.15 7.90
C GLY A 4 -14.49 -1.35 7.74
N HIS A 5 -14.70 -1.83 6.52
CA HIS A 5 -15.15 -3.20 6.25
C HIS A 5 -14.15 -3.95 5.36
N LEU A 6 -13.90 -5.21 5.70
CA LEU A 6 -13.21 -6.20 4.86
C LEU A 6 -14.21 -6.80 3.89
N ASP A 7 -13.92 -6.78 2.59
CA ASP A 7 -14.66 -7.59 1.62
C ASP A 7 -14.42 -9.07 1.93
N GLU A 8 -15.40 -9.75 2.49
CA GLU A 8 -15.29 -11.16 2.91
C GLU A 8 -15.10 -12.14 1.76
N GLN A 9 -15.55 -11.81 0.55
CA GLN A 9 -15.42 -12.69 -0.62
C GLN A 9 -14.00 -12.65 -1.17
N ARG A 10 -13.45 -11.44 -1.28
CA ARG A 10 -12.09 -11.24 -1.82
C ARG A 10 -11.00 -11.28 -0.75
N LYS A 11 -11.37 -11.12 0.52
CA LYS A 11 -10.46 -10.81 1.65
C LYS A 11 -9.65 -9.54 1.40
N PHE A 12 -10.32 -8.53 0.84
CA PHE A 12 -9.71 -7.29 0.38
C PHE A 12 -10.20 -6.09 1.19
N ILE A 13 -9.29 -5.17 1.49
CA ILE A 13 -9.59 -3.88 2.13
C ILE A 13 -9.22 -2.78 1.14
N ASP A 14 -10.22 -2.06 0.63
CA ASP A 14 -9.97 -0.95 -0.28
C ASP A 14 -9.31 0.25 0.43
N LYS A 15 -8.76 1.19 -0.35
CA LYS A 15 -8.02 2.35 0.19
C LYS A 15 -8.84 3.18 1.20
N TRP A 16 -10.14 3.33 0.98
CA TRP A 16 -11.00 4.10 1.87
C TRP A 16 -11.29 3.34 3.16
N GLN A 17 -11.60 2.05 3.06
CA GLN A 17 -11.80 1.19 4.23
C GLN A 17 -10.52 1.11 5.08
N MET A 18 -9.36 0.97 4.44
CA MET A 18 -8.06 0.97 5.12
C MET A 18 -7.82 2.30 5.86
N HIS A 19 -8.12 3.43 5.22
CA HIS A 19 -8.03 4.74 5.86
C HIS A 19 -8.93 4.85 7.10
N ILE A 20 -10.18 4.39 7.03
CA ILE A 20 -11.09 4.38 8.19
C ILE A 20 -10.55 3.48 9.31
N LEU A 21 -10.05 2.28 8.96
CA LEU A 21 -9.55 1.32 9.94
C LEU A 21 -8.33 1.83 10.69
N LEU A 22 -7.39 2.45 9.99
CA LEU A 22 -6.13 2.96 10.55
C LEU A 22 -6.29 4.32 11.23
N SER A 23 -7.19 5.19 10.76
CA SER A 23 -7.49 6.45 11.45
C SER A 23 -8.06 6.25 12.86
N ARG A 24 -8.73 5.12 13.10
CA ARG A 24 -9.24 4.72 14.42
C ARG A 24 -8.22 3.95 15.26
N ARG A 25 -7.19 3.38 14.61
CA ARG A 25 -6.12 2.59 15.24
C ARG A 25 -4.80 3.32 15.08
N THR A 26 -4.71 4.46 15.76
CA THR A 26 -3.54 5.33 15.66
C THR A 26 -2.27 4.59 16.06
N VAL A 27 -1.25 4.67 15.21
CA VAL A 27 0.10 4.23 15.51
C VAL A 27 0.91 5.48 15.84
N PRO A 28 1.57 5.54 17.02
CA PRO A 28 2.39 6.68 17.38
C PRO A 28 3.42 7.02 16.30
N ASP A 29 3.68 8.31 16.13
CA ASP A 29 4.69 8.86 15.21
C ASP A 29 4.49 8.53 13.72
N LEU A 30 3.30 8.02 13.34
CA LEU A 30 2.85 7.82 11.97
C LEU A 30 1.74 8.81 11.62
N HIS A 31 1.92 9.57 10.56
CA HIS A 31 0.90 10.48 10.03
C HIS A 31 0.09 9.83 8.92
N LEU A 32 -1.22 10.10 8.91
CA LEU A 32 -2.11 9.78 7.79
C LEU A 32 -2.42 11.08 7.02
N PRO A 33 -2.29 11.09 5.69
CA PRO A 33 -2.79 12.19 4.88
C PRO A 33 -4.28 12.41 5.11
N HIS A 34 -4.72 13.67 5.19
CA HIS A 34 -6.15 13.95 5.22
C HIS A 34 -6.80 13.36 3.96
N THR A 35 -7.86 12.58 4.15
CA THR A 35 -8.49 11.79 3.09
C THR A 35 -9.99 11.86 3.26
N ALA A 36 -10.71 12.05 2.14
CA ALA A 36 -12.16 11.98 2.09
C ALA A 36 -12.60 11.24 0.83
N LEU A 37 -13.87 10.83 0.81
CA LEU A 37 -14.49 10.37 -0.44
C LEU A 37 -14.55 11.53 -1.43
N TRP A 38 -14.32 11.22 -2.71
CA TRP A 38 -14.41 12.18 -3.80
C TRP A 38 -15.83 12.69 -3.97
N SER A 39 -16.00 13.98 -3.74
CA SER A 39 -17.24 14.72 -4.01
C SER A 39 -16.88 16.15 -4.39
N LYS A 40 -17.84 16.88 -4.94
CA LYS A 40 -17.62 18.28 -5.29
C LYS A 40 -17.31 19.12 -4.05
N GLU A 41 -18.04 18.87 -2.97
CA GLU A 41 -17.86 19.52 -1.66
C GLU A 41 -16.50 19.21 -1.07
N ALA A 42 -16.08 17.93 -1.11
CA ALA A 42 -14.76 17.52 -0.65
C ALA A 42 -13.66 18.20 -1.48
N LEU A 43 -13.80 18.28 -2.81
CA LEU A 43 -12.86 18.98 -3.67
C LEU A 43 -12.74 20.46 -3.28
N HIS A 44 -13.85 21.17 -3.08
CA HIS A 44 -13.82 22.58 -2.66
C HIS A 44 -13.08 22.75 -1.33
N SER A 45 -13.48 22.01 -0.29
CA SER A 45 -12.84 22.09 1.02
C SER A 45 -11.35 21.77 0.96
N PHE A 46 -10.96 20.72 0.22
CA PHE A 46 -9.56 20.34 0.11
C PHE A 46 -8.72 21.34 -0.71
N CYS A 47 -9.29 21.99 -1.73
CA CYS A 47 -8.60 23.04 -2.49
C CYS A 47 -8.42 24.34 -1.67
N GLU A 48 -9.25 24.58 -0.66
CA GLU A 48 -9.08 25.67 0.30
C GLU A 48 -7.94 25.37 1.28
N ASP A 49 -7.90 24.15 1.82
CA ASP A 49 -6.94 23.75 2.85
C ASP A 49 -5.55 23.39 2.29
N TYR A 50 -5.49 22.84 1.08
CA TYR A 50 -4.28 22.24 0.53
C TYR A 50 -3.95 22.74 -0.88
N ARG A 51 -2.65 22.93 -1.11
CA ARG A 51 -2.11 23.34 -2.43
C ARG A 51 -1.77 22.16 -3.33
N CYS A 52 -1.84 20.93 -2.82
CA CYS A 52 -1.52 19.72 -3.56
C CYS A 52 -2.39 18.57 -3.06
N LEU A 53 -3.02 17.88 -4.01
CA LEU A 53 -3.99 16.81 -3.78
C LEU A 53 -3.74 15.65 -4.75
N TYR A 54 -4.12 14.45 -4.31
CA TYR A 54 -4.23 13.27 -5.14
C TYR A 54 -5.68 12.80 -5.19
N ILE A 55 -6.13 12.42 -6.38
CA ILE A 55 -7.37 11.70 -6.62
C ILE A 55 -7.01 10.25 -6.95
N LYS A 56 -7.59 9.30 -6.20
CA LYS A 56 -7.23 7.88 -6.28
C LYS A 56 -8.50 7.02 -6.25
N PRO A 57 -8.76 6.17 -7.26
CA PRO A 57 -9.82 5.15 -7.15
C PRO A 57 -9.48 4.15 -6.05
N THR A 58 -10.48 3.68 -5.30
CA THR A 58 -10.25 2.87 -4.10
C THR A 58 -9.84 1.43 -4.41
N ASP A 59 -10.29 0.89 -5.54
CA ASP A 59 -10.17 -0.52 -5.95
C ASP A 59 -9.05 -0.79 -6.96
N THR A 60 -8.32 0.24 -7.40
CA THR A 60 -7.22 0.09 -8.36
C THR A 60 -5.89 -0.18 -7.68
N TRP A 61 -5.11 -1.08 -8.27
CA TRP A 61 -3.72 -1.33 -7.91
C TRP A 61 -2.80 -0.59 -8.88
N GLY A 62 -1.55 -0.34 -8.48
CA GLY A 62 -0.52 0.11 -9.41
C GLY A 62 -0.50 1.61 -9.74
N GLY A 63 -1.50 2.41 -9.35
CA GLY A 63 -1.47 3.87 -9.47
C GLY A 63 -1.73 4.44 -10.88
N GLN A 64 -2.19 3.63 -11.83
CA GLN A 64 -2.45 4.04 -13.22
C GLN A 64 -3.57 5.09 -13.37
N ALA A 65 -4.52 5.09 -12.44
CA ALA A 65 -5.66 6.00 -12.44
C ALA A 65 -5.53 7.09 -11.37
N ILE A 66 -4.32 7.46 -10.97
CA ILE A 66 -4.12 8.55 -10.02
C ILE A 66 -4.02 9.88 -10.79
N ALA A 67 -4.74 10.91 -10.33
CA ALA A 67 -4.51 12.28 -10.75
C ALA A 67 -3.91 13.09 -9.60
N ARG A 68 -2.96 13.97 -9.92
CA ARG A 68 -2.42 14.96 -9.00
C ARG A 68 -2.93 16.34 -9.39
N ILE A 69 -3.46 17.07 -8.42
CA ILE A 69 -3.90 18.45 -8.56
C ILE A 69 -2.90 19.30 -7.77
N GLN A 70 -2.29 20.30 -8.41
CA GLN A 70 -1.31 21.17 -7.77
C GLN A 70 -1.60 22.63 -8.10
N GLN A 71 -1.65 23.48 -7.08
CA GLN A 71 -1.81 24.92 -7.29
C GLN A 71 -0.48 25.58 -7.62
N VAL A 72 -0.45 26.35 -8.70
CA VAL A 72 0.73 27.12 -9.16
C VAL A 72 0.26 28.49 -9.63
N GLN A 73 0.76 29.55 -9.00
CA GLN A 73 0.51 30.94 -9.41
C GLN A 73 -0.98 31.27 -9.65
N GLY A 74 -1.85 30.85 -8.72
CA GLY A 74 -3.30 31.10 -8.80
C GLY A 74 -4.07 30.15 -9.72
N HIS A 75 -3.39 29.29 -10.48
CA HIS A 75 -3.99 28.27 -11.33
C HIS A 75 -3.81 26.87 -10.71
N TRP A 76 -4.51 25.89 -11.27
CA TRP A 76 -4.42 24.48 -10.91
C TRP A 76 -3.87 23.67 -12.07
N ILE A 77 -2.84 22.89 -11.81
CA ILE A 77 -2.29 21.92 -12.74
C ILE A 77 -2.82 20.55 -12.35
N VAL A 78 -3.51 19.91 -13.27
CA VAL A 78 -3.97 18.53 -13.14
C VAL A 78 -3.10 17.64 -14.00
N LYS A 79 -2.55 16.57 -13.42
CA LYS A 79 -1.69 15.62 -14.13
C LYS A 79 -1.92 14.18 -13.68
N SER A 80 -2.09 13.27 -14.64
CA SER A 80 -2.05 11.82 -14.43
C SER A 80 -0.74 11.25 -14.99
N PRO A 81 -0.33 10.00 -14.64
CA PRO A 81 0.91 9.39 -15.13
C PRO A 81 1.09 9.41 -16.66
N SER A 82 0.01 9.20 -17.42
CA SER A 82 0.05 9.08 -18.88
C SER A 82 -0.51 10.29 -19.63
N ASP A 83 -0.95 11.32 -18.90
CA ASP A 83 -1.64 12.47 -19.47
C ASP A 83 -0.74 13.71 -19.44
N GLU A 84 -0.83 14.54 -20.48
CA GLU A 84 -0.22 15.87 -20.45
C GLU A 84 -0.85 16.73 -19.33
N PRO A 85 -0.08 17.61 -18.67
CA PRO A 85 -0.62 18.49 -17.65
C PRO A 85 -1.69 19.43 -18.23
N ILE A 86 -2.81 19.54 -17.53
CA ILE A 86 -3.90 20.46 -17.87
C ILE A 86 -3.86 21.63 -16.90
N LEU A 87 -3.86 22.86 -17.43
CA LEU A 87 -3.95 24.08 -16.64
C LEU A 87 -5.42 24.52 -16.53
N LEU A 88 -5.89 24.71 -15.31
CA LEU A 88 -7.27 25.07 -14.97
C LEU A 88 -7.28 26.28 -14.05
N SER A 89 -8.32 27.10 -14.16
CA SER A 89 -8.42 28.39 -13.46
C SER A 89 -9.33 28.34 -12.24
N SER A 90 -10.15 27.29 -12.09
CA SER A 90 -11.11 27.17 -10.98
C SER A 90 -11.30 25.75 -10.49
N VAL A 91 -11.89 25.62 -9.30
CA VAL A 91 -12.25 24.32 -8.71
C VAL A 91 -13.36 23.64 -9.54
N GLU A 92 -14.26 24.42 -10.12
CA GLU A 92 -15.33 23.93 -11.00
C GLU A 92 -14.76 23.30 -12.27
N GLU A 93 -13.72 23.90 -12.85
CA GLU A 93 -13.02 23.32 -13.99
C GLU A 93 -12.35 21.99 -13.63
N ILE A 94 -11.69 21.91 -12.46
CA ILE A 94 -11.13 20.65 -11.95
C ILE A 94 -12.20 19.57 -11.85
N TRP A 95 -13.35 19.91 -11.25
CA TRP A 95 -14.48 18.98 -11.13
C TRP A 95 -14.97 18.50 -12.49
N ASN A 96 -15.20 19.40 -13.44
CA ASN A 96 -15.72 19.05 -14.76
C ASN A 96 -14.76 18.16 -15.57
N VAL A 97 -13.45 18.38 -15.42
CA VAL A 97 -12.41 17.57 -16.08
C VAL A 97 -12.27 16.19 -15.44
N LEU A 98 -12.24 16.12 -14.11
CA LEU A 98 -11.93 14.89 -13.39
C LEU A 98 -13.16 14.01 -13.15
N ASN A 99 -14.29 14.59 -12.77
CA ASN A 99 -15.45 13.82 -12.34
C ASN A 99 -15.89 12.73 -13.34
N PRO A 100 -15.90 12.94 -14.68
CA PRO A 100 -16.23 11.87 -15.63
C PRO A 100 -15.39 10.59 -15.50
N ARG A 101 -14.13 10.70 -15.07
CA ARG A 101 -13.20 9.57 -14.87
C ARG A 101 -13.29 8.95 -13.46
N TYR A 102 -13.82 9.69 -12.49
CA TYR A 102 -13.74 9.40 -11.06
C TYR A 102 -15.11 9.25 -10.37
N GLN A 103 -16.15 8.88 -11.13
CA GLN A 103 -17.52 8.75 -10.62
C GLN A 103 -17.73 7.56 -9.66
N THR A 104 -16.85 6.56 -9.73
CA THR A 104 -16.89 5.37 -8.86
C THR A 104 -16.20 5.65 -7.52
N LYS A 105 -16.16 4.65 -6.62
CA LYS A 105 -15.50 4.76 -5.31
C LYS A 105 -14.07 5.31 -5.46
N THR A 106 -13.92 6.59 -5.15
CA THR A 106 -12.71 7.38 -5.33
C THR A 106 -12.49 8.21 -4.08
N ILE A 107 -11.24 8.42 -3.71
CA ILE A 107 -10.84 9.30 -2.63
C ILE A 107 -10.11 10.53 -3.17
N ILE A 108 -10.28 11.65 -2.46
CA ILE A 108 -9.40 12.80 -2.50
C ILE A 108 -8.50 12.77 -1.27
N GLN A 109 -7.21 12.99 -1.48
CA GLN A 109 -6.21 12.87 -0.45
C GLN A 109 -5.20 14.01 -0.53
N GLN A 110 -4.82 14.58 0.61
CA GLN A 110 -3.74 15.55 0.72
C GLN A 110 -2.41 14.97 0.19
N CYS A 111 -1.64 15.76 -0.57
CA CYS A 111 -0.23 15.42 -0.78
C CYS A 111 0.53 15.55 0.55
N ALA A 112 1.04 14.44 1.07
CA ALA A 112 1.84 14.45 2.29
C ALA A 112 3.09 15.36 2.14
N PRO A 113 3.49 16.09 3.20
CA PRO A 113 4.69 16.95 3.20
C PRO A 113 5.98 16.12 3.33
N VAL A 114 6.27 15.34 2.29
CA VAL A 114 7.42 14.41 2.25
C VAL A 114 8.52 14.94 1.32
N ALA A 115 9.73 14.41 1.49
CA ALA A 115 10.85 14.75 0.64
C ALA A 115 10.70 14.15 -0.77
N SER A 116 11.40 14.75 -1.73
CA SER A 116 11.51 14.26 -3.12
C SER A 116 12.97 13.99 -3.45
N TRP A 117 13.20 13.17 -4.48
CA TRP A 117 14.55 12.91 -5.00
C TRP A 117 14.76 13.63 -6.31
N MET A 118 15.56 14.71 -6.32
CA MET A 118 15.80 15.52 -7.52
C MET A 118 14.49 15.98 -8.20
N GLY A 119 13.49 16.38 -7.39
CA GLY A 119 12.16 16.79 -7.87
C GLY A 119 11.23 15.63 -8.27
N ARG A 120 11.69 14.38 -8.18
CA ARG A 120 10.89 13.18 -8.48
C ARG A 120 10.20 12.64 -7.23
N PRO A 121 8.94 12.16 -7.33
CA PRO A 121 8.25 11.56 -6.20
C PRO A 121 8.97 10.29 -5.74
N LEU A 122 8.98 10.06 -4.43
CA LEU A 122 9.61 8.91 -3.81
C LEU A 122 8.76 8.37 -2.66
N ASP A 123 8.81 7.06 -2.47
CA ASP A 123 8.34 6.39 -1.26
C ASP A 123 9.27 5.24 -0.86
N ILE A 124 9.02 4.72 0.34
CA ILE A 124 9.71 3.58 0.93
C ILE A 124 8.71 2.44 1.01
N ARG A 125 9.01 1.34 0.31
CA ARG A 125 8.29 0.06 0.43
C ARG A 125 8.94 -0.74 1.55
N ALA A 126 8.19 -1.04 2.60
CA ALA A 126 8.50 -2.07 3.58
C ALA A 126 7.70 -3.35 3.28
N LEU A 127 8.29 -4.52 3.51
CA LEU A 127 7.63 -5.82 3.37
C LEU A 127 7.79 -6.63 4.64
N LEU A 128 6.68 -7.17 5.13
CA LEU A 128 6.62 -8.12 6.22
C LEU A 128 5.93 -9.39 5.75
N GLN A 129 6.46 -10.53 6.16
CA GLN A 129 5.91 -11.86 5.89
C GLN A 129 5.76 -12.61 7.21
N ARG A 130 4.84 -13.55 7.30
CA ARG A 130 4.80 -14.48 8.43
C ARG A 130 5.83 -15.60 8.28
N ASP A 131 6.39 -16.02 9.41
CA ASP A 131 7.14 -17.27 9.50
C ASP A 131 6.22 -18.49 9.57
N GLU A 132 6.82 -19.67 9.70
CA GLU A 132 6.10 -20.94 9.83
C GLU A 132 5.33 -21.06 11.16
N SER A 133 5.62 -20.20 12.13
CA SER A 133 4.92 -20.12 13.42
C SER A 133 3.90 -18.97 13.45
N ASP A 134 3.50 -18.46 12.29
CA ASP A 134 2.56 -17.35 12.13
C ASP A 134 3.01 -16.05 12.81
N ARG A 135 4.30 -15.81 12.98
CA ARG A 135 4.81 -14.55 13.52
C ARG A 135 5.29 -13.63 12.42
N TRP A 136 4.98 -12.34 12.55
CA TRP A 136 5.49 -11.32 11.63
C TRP A 136 7.02 -11.27 11.66
N ILE A 137 7.63 -11.31 10.49
CA ILE A 137 9.06 -11.11 10.26
C ILE A 137 9.25 -9.93 9.30
N TRP A 138 10.26 -9.13 9.58
CA TRP A 138 10.74 -8.09 8.68
C TRP A 138 11.46 -8.73 7.50
N SER A 139 10.87 -8.62 6.32
CA SER A 139 11.42 -9.25 5.11
C SER A 139 12.30 -8.30 4.31
N GLY A 140 12.07 -6.98 4.40
CA GLY A 140 12.95 -6.01 3.76
C GLY A 140 12.32 -4.65 3.53
N MET A 141 13.12 -3.73 3.01
CA MET A 141 12.65 -2.46 2.50
C MET A 141 13.46 -1.98 1.30
N LEU A 142 12.82 -1.16 0.47
CA LEU A 142 13.43 -0.50 -0.69
C LEU A 142 12.83 0.89 -0.87
N VAL A 143 13.51 1.72 -1.65
CA VAL A 143 13.02 3.03 -2.07
C VAL A 143 12.55 2.96 -3.51
N ARG A 144 11.35 3.44 -3.80
CA ARG A 144 10.85 3.60 -5.17
C ARG A 144 10.95 5.07 -5.56
N ILE A 145 11.56 5.33 -6.70
CA ILE A 145 11.71 6.68 -7.26
C ILE A 145 10.91 6.73 -8.55
N GLY A 146 9.87 7.55 -8.59
CA GLY A 146 9.03 7.72 -9.79
C GLY A 146 9.85 8.26 -10.95
N GLY A 147 9.56 7.90 -12.20
CA GLY A 147 10.29 8.40 -13.37
C GLY A 147 10.23 9.91 -13.56
N GLU A 148 10.94 10.40 -14.58
CA GLU A 148 10.99 11.83 -14.90
C GLU A 148 9.59 12.39 -15.14
N ASN A 149 9.34 13.58 -14.58
CA ASN A 149 8.05 14.28 -14.64
C ASN A 149 6.85 13.49 -14.09
N SER A 150 7.04 12.31 -13.48
CA SER A 150 5.93 11.53 -12.95
C SER A 150 5.33 12.16 -11.69
N VAL A 151 4.04 11.88 -11.45
CA VAL A 151 3.32 12.30 -10.25
C VAL A 151 3.23 11.20 -9.18
N VAL A 152 3.67 9.98 -9.52
CA VAL A 152 3.66 8.82 -8.63
C VAL A 152 5.03 8.14 -8.60
N SER A 153 5.34 7.50 -7.48
CA SER A 153 6.57 6.72 -7.22
C SER A 153 6.47 5.27 -7.70
N ASN A 154 5.28 4.77 -8.06
CA ASN A 154 5.11 3.41 -8.55
C ASN A 154 5.92 3.22 -9.85
N VAL A 155 6.95 2.37 -9.80
CA VAL A 155 7.94 2.23 -10.86
C VAL A 155 7.38 1.62 -12.15
N GLN A 156 6.33 0.80 -12.07
CA GLN A 156 5.73 0.16 -13.25
C GLN A 156 5.02 1.18 -14.14
N VAL A 157 4.34 2.16 -13.53
CA VAL A 157 3.56 3.17 -14.25
C VAL A 157 4.35 4.44 -14.51
N SER A 158 5.32 4.73 -13.67
CA SER A 158 6.14 5.93 -13.79
C SER A 158 7.41 5.72 -14.62
N PHE A 159 7.72 4.47 -15.01
CA PHE A 159 9.03 4.10 -15.58
C PHE A 159 10.19 4.54 -14.70
N GLY A 160 9.98 4.42 -13.38
CA GLY A 160 10.91 4.78 -12.34
C GLY A 160 11.98 3.73 -12.10
N ASN A 161 12.63 3.81 -10.94
CA ASN A 161 13.56 2.78 -10.51
C ASN A 161 13.49 2.53 -9.00
N VAL A 162 14.03 1.39 -8.61
CA VAL A 162 14.19 0.97 -7.22
C VAL A 162 15.63 1.21 -6.78
N GLN A 163 15.81 1.69 -5.55
CA GLN A 163 17.11 1.91 -4.93
C GLN A 163 17.15 1.34 -3.51
N PRO A 164 18.31 0.90 -3.02
CA PRO A 164 18.45 0.52 -1.63
C PRO A 164 18.38 1.77 -0.73
N PRO A 165 17.76 1.69 0.46
CA PRO A 165 17.49 2.88 1.28
C PRO A 165 18.74 3.65 1.70
N ASN A 166 19.87 2.97 1.94
CA ASN A 166 21.14 3.58 2.31
C ASN A 166 21.74 4.50 1.23
N GLN A 167 21.32 4.37 -0.03
CA GLN A 167 21.77 5.23 -1.13
C GLN A 167 20.91 6.49 -1.30
N ILE A 168 19.70 6.53 -0.73
CA ILE A 168 18.76 7.62 -0.95
C ILE A 168 18.41 8.36 0.33
N LEU A 169 18.01 7.65 1.38
CA LEU A 169 17.50 8.26 2.61
C LEU A 169 18.49 9.25 3.25
N PRO A 170 19.81 8.97 3.36
CA PRO A 170 20.78 9.92 3.88
C PRO A 170 20.85 11.28 3.18
N HIS A 171 20.39 11.35 1.93
CA HIS A 171 20.49 12.55 1.09
C HIS A 171 19.20 13.37 1.06
N ILE A 172 18.04 12.77 1.36
CA ILE A 172 16.75 13.47 1.43
C ILE A 172 16.41 13.94 2.85
N LEU A 173 17.06 13.34 3.85
CA LEU A 173 16.96 13.78 5.25
C LEU A 173 17.83 15.03 5.46
N LYS A 174 17.35 15.96 6.29
CA LYS A 174 18.08 17.18 6.66
C LYS A 174 19.39 16.89 7.39
N SER A 175 19.49 15.73 8.04
CA SER A 175 20.71 15.25 8.67
C SER A 175 20.90 13.77 8.39
N ARG A 176 22.08 13.41 7.90
CA ARG A 176 22.48 12.02 7.68
C ARG A 176 22.43 11.17 8.96
N ALA A 177 22.61 11.79 10.13
CA ALA A 177 22.54 11.11 11.42
C ALA A 177 21.12 10.60 11.76
N LEU A 178 20.08 11.11 11.10
CA LEU A 178 18.70 10.64 11.29
C LEU A 178 18.44 9.30 10.60
N TYR A 179 19.28 8.89 9.64
CA TYR A 179 19.03 7.70 8.82
C TYR A 179 18.79 6.42 9.66
N PRO A 180 19.65 6.04 10.62
CA PRO A 180 19.41 4.83 11.42
C PRO A 180 18.09 4.90 12.20
N GLN A 181 17.76 6.07 12.76
CA GLN A 181 16.53 6.28 13.53
C GLN A 181 15.29 6.16 12.65
N VAL A 182 15.33 6.69 11.43
CA VAL A 182 14.21 6.56 10.47
C VAL A 182 14.01 5.10 10.08
N VAL A 183 15.08 4.34 9.85
CA VAL A 183 14.98 2.91 9.51
C VAL A 183 14.36 2.12 10.67
N GLU A 184 14.86 2.32 11.89
CA GLU A 184 14.30 1.69 13.10
C GLU A 184 12.82 2.07 13.28
N LYS A 185 12.49 3.35 13.12
CA LYS A 185 11.12 3.87 13.22
C LYS A 185 10.19 3.21 12.20
N ILE A 186 10.61 3.07 10.94
CA ILE A 186 9.83 2.38 9.89
C ILE A 186 9.57 0.93 10.30
N GLN A 187 10.59 0.21 10.78
CA GLN A 187 10.45 -1.18 11.18
C GLN A 187 9.47 -1.32 12.37
N THR A 188 9.65 -0.53 13.42
CA THR A 188 8.77 -0.54 14.61
C THR A 188 7.32 -0.20 14.27
N ILE A 189 7.09 0.84 13.46
CA ILE A 189 5.75 1.23 13.02
C ILE A 189 5.13 0.14 12.13
N SER A 190 5.93 -0.50 11.27
CA SER A 190 5.43 -1.57 10.40
C SER A 190 4.93 -2.77 11.20
N TYR A 191 5.66 -3.18 12.24
CA TYR A 191 5.19 -4.23 13.16
C TYR A 191 3.93 -3.81 13.91
N ALA A 192 3.85 -2.56 14.37
CA ALA A 192 2.66 -2.05 15.05
C ALA A 192 1.43 -2.06 14.10
N LEU A 193 1.60 -1.65 12.84
CA LEU A 193 0.55 -1.72 11.82
C LEU A 193 0.10 -3.16 11.57
N CYS A 194 1.03 -4.11 11.40
CA CYS A 194 0.72 -5.52 11.26
C CYS A 194 -0.07 -6.05 12.46
N SER A 195 0.32 -5.70 13.69
CA SER A 195 -0.45 -6.06 14.89
C SER A 195 -1.87 -5.48 14.90
N LYS A 196 -2.10 -4.30 14.29
CA LYS A 196 -3.44 -3.72 14.14
C LYS A 196 -4.26 -4.39 13.04
N LEU A 197 -3.61 -4.87 11.99
CA LEU A 197 -4.26 -5.64 10.92
C LEU A 197 -4.71 -7.01 11.42
N ASP A 198 -3.97 -7.62 12.35
CA ASP A 198 -4.33 -8.90 12.98
C ASP A 198 -5.65 -8.84 13.77
N GLU A 199 -6.04 -7.65 14.23
CA GLU A 199 -7.36 -7.42 14.86
C GLU A 199 -8.52 -7.48 13.83
N ILE A 200 -8.23 -7.48 12.53
CA ILE A 200 -9.20 -7.40 11.44
C ILE A 200 -9.25 -8.73 10.69
N HIS A 201 -8.11 -9.21 10.20
CA HIS A 201 -8.01 -10.42 9.41
C HIS A 201 -6.61 -11.01 9.49
N PHE A 202 -6.51 -12.32 9.26
CA PHE A 202 -5.22 -12.98 9.12
C PHE A 202 -4.65 -12.71 7.72
N PHE A 203 -3.59 -11.91 7.67
CA PHE A 203 -2.79 -11.70 6.46
C PHE A 203 -1.48 -12.47 6.56
N GLU A 204 -1.01 -13.00 5.43
CA GLU A 204 0.28 -13.69 5.32
C GLU A 204 1.42 -12.70 5.08
N GLU A 205 1.14 -11.65 4.30
CA GLU A 205 2.13 -10.68 3.85
C GLU A 205 1.53 -9.27 3.81
N VAL A 206 2.34 -8.28 4.18
CA VAL A 206 1.94 -6.87 4.16
C VAL A 206 3.06 -6.03 3.54
N GLY A 207 2.72 -5.31 2.48
CA GLY A 207 3.55 -4.31 1.84
C GLY A 207 3.09 -2.91 2.23
N ILE A 208 3.94 -2.15 2.92
CA ILE A 208 3.60 -0.83 3.43
C ILE A 208 4.39 0.24 2.68
N ASP A 209 3.69 1.24 2.17
CA ASP A 209 4.28 2.35 1.42
C ASP A 209 4.29 3.61 2.29
N TYR A 210 5.49 4.12 2.59
CA TYR A 210 5.72 5.30 3.40
C TYR A 210 6.32 6.44 2.59
N GLY A 211 5.86 7.66 2.84
CA GLY A 211 6.65 8.86 2.56
C GLY A 211 7.40 9.32 3.81
N VAL A 212 8.55 9.97 3.60
CA VAL A 212 9.37 10.52 4.70
C VAL A 212 9.68 11.99 4.47
N GLY A 213 9.39 12.82 5.46
CA GLY A 213 9.76 14.24 5.49
C GLY A 213 11.24 14.43 5.85
N GLY A 214 11.78 15.61 5.56
CA GLY A 214 13.20 15.90 5.79
C GLY A 214 13.66 15.75 7.25
N ASN A 215 12.77 15.83 8.24
CA ASN A 215 13.10 15.59 9.66
C ASN A 215 12.94 14.12 10.09
N GLY A 216 12.53 13.21 9.19
CA GLY A 216 12.18 11.83 9.56
C GLY A 216 10.70 11.62 9.94
N ASP A 217 9.83 12.60 9.68
CA ASP A 217 8.38 12.49 9.86
C ASP A 217 7.82 11.47 8.84
N LEU A 218 7.14 10.42 9.32
CA LEU A 218 6.65 9.35 8.46
C LEU A 218 5.17 9.54 8.14
N TRP A 219 4.84 9.39 6.86
CA TRP A 219 3.48 9.48 6.34
C TRP A 219 3.11 8.18 5.66
N LEU A 220 1.98 7.58 6.05
CA LEU A 220 1.48 6.37 5.42
C LEU A 220 0.79 6.71 4.09
N PHE A 221 1.27 6.13 3.00
CA PHE A 221 0.63 6.29 1.69
C PHE A 221 -0.38 5.18 1.43
N GLU A 222 0.01 3.94 1.66
CA GLU A 222 -0.80 2.77 1.38
C GLU A 222 -0.33 1.56 2.20
N VAL A 223 -1.28 0.68 2.52
CA VAL A 223 -1.02 -0.65 3.08
C VAL A 223 -1.63 -1.65 2.12
N ASN A 224 -0.79 -2.50 1.53
CA ASN A 224 -1.20 -3.57 0.63
C ASN A 224 -1.10 -4.89 1.39
N THR A 225 -2.19 -5.63 1.47
CA THR A 225 -2.23 -6.97 2.06
C THR A 225 -2.40 -8.02 0.98
N ASN A 226 -2.08 -9.27 1.27
CA ASN A 226 -2.52 -10.36 0.43
C ASN A 226 -4.06 -10.52 0.48
N ASP A 227 -4.64 -10.92 -0.65
CA ASP A 227 -6.04 -11.20 -0.86
C ASP A 227 -6.20 -12.48 -1.71
N ALA A 228 -7.42 -12.82 -2.14
CA ALA A 228 -7.66 -14.02 -2.95
C ALA A 228 -7.02 -13.99 -4.36
N LEU A 229 -6.55 -12.83 -4.84
CA LEU A 229 -6.00 -12.64 -6.17
C LEU A 229 -4.47 -12.45 -6.18
N GLY A 230 -3.86 -12.18 -5.03
CA GLY A 230 -2.41 -12.05 -4.93
C GLY A 230 -1.98 -11.30 -3.67
N GLY A 231 -0.75 -10.78 -3.69
CA GLY A 231 -0.17 -10.08 -2.56
C GLY A 231 0.76 -8.93 -2.97
N PRO A 232 1.47 -8.35 -1.98
CA PRO A 232 2.46 -7.33 -2.24
C PRO A 232 3.51 -7.80 -3.25
N SER A 233 3.79 -7.00 -4.29
CA SER A 233 4.79 -7.39 -5.31
C SER A 233 6.19 -7.58 -4.73
N HIS A 234 6.75 -8.77 -4.96
CA HIS A 234 8.13 -9.15 -4.63
C HIS A 234 9.12 -8.73 -5.71
N GLU A 235 8.66 -8.59 -6.96
CA GLU A 235 9.48 -8.26 -8.13
C GLU A 235 10.19 -6.91 -8.01
N LEU A 236 9.67 -6.01 -7.18
CA LEU A 236 10.36 -4.76 -6.84
C LEU A 236 11.72 -5.02 -6.20
N PHE A 237 11.83 -6.04 -5.34
CA PHE A 237 13.08 -6.41 -4.68
C PHE A 237 14.06 -7.07 -5.66
N ALA A 238 13.58 -7.71 -6.73
CA ALA A 238 14.43 -8.27 -7.78
C ALA A 238 15.15 -7.19 -8.61
N GLN A 239 14.71 -5.93 -8.54
CA GLN A 239 15.35 -4.80 -9.22
C GLN A 239 16.56 -4.24 -8.44
N LEU A 240 16.76 -4.66 -7.18
CA LEU A 240 17.96 -4.32 -6.42
C LEU A 240 19.17 -5.05 -6.99
N GLN A 241 20.35 -4.40 -6.91
CA GLN A 241 21.61 -5.02 -7.36
C GLN A 241 21.96 -6.27 -6.54
N ASP A 242 21.74 -6.23 -5.22
CA ASP A 242 21.87 -7.39 -4.35
C ASP A 242 20.54 -8.16 -4.31
N ARG A 243 20.54 -9.35 -4.89
CA ARG A 243 19.36 -10.22 -5.00
C ARG A 243 19.08 -11.04 -3.76
N ARG A 244 19.98 -11.08 -2.77
CA ARG A 244 19.79 -11.91 -1.56
C ARG A 244 18.45 -11.63 -0.89
N LEU A 245 18.10 -10.35 -0.78
CA LEU A 245 16.84 -9.93 -0.17
C LEU A 245 15.62 -10.51 -0.92
N TYR A 246 15.62 -10.43 -2.25
CA TYR A 246 14.58 -11.01 -3.10
C TYR A 246 14.52 -12.54 -2.97
N ASP A 247 15.68 -13.21 -3.03
CA ASP A 247 15.73 -14.66 -2.96
C ASP A 247 15.23 -15.18 -1.60
N GLU A 248 15.53 -14.47 -0.51
CA GLU A 248 15.00 -14.78 0.83
C GLU A 248 13.48 -14.55 0.93
N ILE A 249 12.97 -13.43 0.39
CA ILE A 249 11.53 -13.13 0.33
C ILE A 249 10.79 -14.27 -0.40
N GLU A 250 11.28 -14.64 -1.58
CA GLU A 250 10.70 -15.69 -2.40
C GLU A 250 10.81 -17.08 -1.74
N ALA A 251 11.92 -17.38 -1.08
CA ALA A 251 12.10 -18.65 -0.38
C ALA A 251 11.07 -18.80 0.76
N ARG A 252 10.84 -17.74 1.54
CA ARG A 252 9.83 -17.73 2.61
C ARG A 252 8.43 -17.90 2.03
N TRP A 253 8.10 -17.14 1.00
CA TRP A 253 6.81 -17.23 0.30
C TRP A 253 6.55 -18.65 -0.22
N ARG A 254 7.53 -19.26 -0.91
CA ARG A 254 7.40 -20.64 -1.42
C ARG A 254 7.26 -21.68 -0.31
N SER A 255 8.04 -21.56 0.78
CA SER A 255 7.92 -22.48 1.93
C SER A 255 6.50 -22.46 2.50
N ARG A 256 5.95 -21.25 2.65
CA ARG A 256 4.57 -21.04 3.13
C ARG A 256 3.53 -21.70 2.22
N GLN A 257 3.60 -21.44 0.92
CA GLN A 257 2.65 -22.04 -0.05
C GLN A 257 2.72 -23.57 -0.05
N MET A 258 3.92 -24.16 0.07
CA MET A 258 4.08 -25.61 0.19
C MET A 258 3.47 -26.16 1.48
N ASN A 259 3.61 -25.45 2.61
CA ASN A 259 3.03 -25.89 3.88
C ASN A 259 1.50 -25.81 3.86
N VAL A 260 0.92 -24.73 3.33
CA VAL A 260 -0.53 -24.61 3.14
C VAL A 260 -1.06 -25.75 2.27
N ALA A 261 -0.39 -26.03 1.15
CA ALA A 261 -0.75 -27.17 0.31
C ALA A 261 -0.69 -28.50 1.09
N ARG A 262 0.37 -28.75 1.86
CA ARG A 262 0.49 -29.97 2.67
C ARG A 262 -0.63 -30.12 3.69
N GLU A 263 -1.03 -29.06 4.39
CA GLU A 263 -2.13 -29.12 5.36
C GLU A 263 -3.48 -29.36 4.67
N LEU A 264 -3.76 -28.69 3.56
CA LEU A 264 -4.97 -28.96 2.76
C LEU A 264 -5.03 -30.40 2.25
N TRP A 265 -3.88 -30.94 1.82
CA TRP A 265 -3.79 -32.35 1.42
C TRP A 265 -4.06 -33.27 2.61
N LYS A 266 -3.52 -33.00 3.81
CA LYS A 266 -3.84 -33.81 4.99
C LYS A 266 -5.33 -33.79 5.32
N ASP A 267 -5.95 -32.60 5.32
CA ASP A 267 -7.37 -32.45 5.65
C ASP A 267 -8.26 -33.24 4.68
N LEU A 268 -7.98 -33.16 3.37
CA LEU A 268 -8.71 -33.92 2.35
C LEU A 268 -8.60 -35.43 2.55
N PHE A 269 -7.42 -35.94 2.88
CA PHE A 269 -7.20 -37.37 3.12
C PHE A 269 -7.87 -37.86 4.41
N HIS A 270 -7.79 -37.08 5.49
CA HIS A 270 -8.47 -37.44 6.74
C HIS A 270 -10.00 -37.35 6.61
N SER A 271 -10.53 -36.42 5.80
CA SER A 271 -11.98 -36.38 5.49
C SER A 271 -12.44 -37.58 4.66
N ALA A 272 -11.62 -38.04 3.71
CA ALA A 272 -11.94 -39.18 2.85
C ALA A 272 -11.89 -40.52 3.61
N GLU A 273 -11.01 -40.65 4.62
CA GLU A 273 -11.00 -41.81 5.52
C GLU A 273 -12.19 -41.81 6.49
N ALA A 274 -12.65 -40.64 6.94
CA ALA A 274 -13.84 -40.53 7.80
C ALA A 274 -15.13 -40.96 7.08
N ASP A 275 -15.36 -40.52 5.84
CA ASP A 275 -16.55 -40.88 5.06
C ASP A 275 -16.60 -42.38 4.69
N ASN A 276 -15.43 -43.02 4.48
CA ASN A 276 -15.36 -44.47 4.23
C ASN A 276 -15.64 -45.34 5.47
N THR A 277 -15.60 -44.78 6.68
CA THR A 277 -15.92 -45.52 7.91
C THR A 277 -17.41 -45.46 8.29
N SER A 278 -18.19 -44.51 7.75
CA SER A 278 -19.64 -44.43 7.98
C SER A 278 -20.48 -45.34 7.08
N ASP A 279 -19.98 -45.76 5.92
CA ASP A 279 -20.70 -46.68 5.01
C ASP A 279 -20.53 -48.17 5.39
N ALA A 280 -19.54 -48.51 6.22
CA ALA A 280 -19.29 -49.88 6.65
C ALA A 280 -20.20 -50.37 7.80
N SER A 281 -21.01 -49.49 8.42
CA SER A 281 -21.90 -49.84 9.53
C SER A 281 -23.36 -50.12 9.13
N SER A 282 -23.69 -50.20 7.83
CA SER A 282 -25.07 -50.48 7.35
C SER A 282 -25.27 -51.84 6.67
N LEU A 283 -24.25 -52.72 6.65
CA LEU A 283 -24.33 -54.05 6.03
C LEU A 283 -24.09 -55.20 7.03
N GLY A 284 -24.82 -55.17 8.14
CA GLY A 284 -24.82 -56.26 9.11
C GLY A 284 -26.13 -56.30 9.87
N ASP A 285 -27.20 -56.75 9.20
CA ASP A 285 -28.31 -57.52 9.78
C ASP A 285 -29.32 -57.87 8.65
N LEU A 286 -29.07 -59.01 8.00
CA LEU A 286 -30.06 -59.83 7.29
C LEU A 286 -29.71 -61.31 7.47
#